data_AF-A0A7D6DKH4-F1
#
_entry.id   AF-A0A7D6DKH4-F1
#
_cell.length_a   1.000
_cell.length_b   1.000
_cell.length_c   1.000
_cell.angle_alpha   90.00
_cell.angle_beta   90.00
_cell.angle_gamma   90.00
#
_symmetry.space_group_name_H-M   'P 1'
#
loop_
_entity.id
_entity.type
_entity.pdbx_description
1 polymer ?
#
loop_
_entity_poly.entity_id
_entity_poly.type
_entity_poly.pdbx_seq_one_letter_code
_entity_poly.pdbx_strand_id
1 'polypeptide(L)'
;MSSLLLSIFPIVFLVCCNAMPNFPCCPGSQQVVAVMSKYIDTFSSAADESTVCSTAKSTVDGIKNELSSRGGCQNGGEAQIVDEIDRQLKNIAKMEINYEDECPYNLGFARAMFDLAAAAAGHAGNGTEWQYMKVQFEQESQAIKAIGQEKNFEVTDVHFGVPSKGVSAHQNVPSPSHVIANPGQHSSVGQGKKEEPLSSDFDF
;
A
#
# COMPACT_ATOMS: atom_id res chain seq x y z
N MET A 1 -20.89 -4.12 49.90
CA MET A 1 -20.06 -4.97 49.02
C MET A 1 -20.27 -4.47 47.60
N SER A 2 -19.42 -3.57 47.12
CA SER A 2 -19.50 -3.02 45.77
C SER A 2 -18.83 -3.97 44.79
N SER A 3 -19.61 -4.65 43.97
CA SER A 3 -19.09 -5.38 42.81
C SER A 3 -18.68 -4.37 41.74
N LEU A 4 -17.38 -4.12 41.64
CA LEU A 4 -16.76 -3.54 40.45
C LEU A 4 -16.99 -4.50 39.27
N LEU A 5 -17.97 -4.19 38.43
CA LEU A 5 -18.07 -4.79 37.10
C LEU A 5 -16.89 -4.27 36.28
N LEU A 6 -15.78 -5.01 36.30
CA LEU A 6 -14.71 -4.86 35.33
C LEU A 6 -15.30 -5.15 33.94
N SER A 7 -15.67 -4.08 33.25
CA SER A 7 -15.96 -4.10 31.82
C SER A 7 -14.69 -4.56 31.11
N ILE A 8 -14.68 -5.84 30.73
CA ILE A 8 -13.68 -6.39 29.82
C ILE A 8 -14.06 -5.86 28.44
N PHE A 9 -13.66 -4.62 28.14
CA PHE A 9 -13.44 -4.24 26.76
C PHE A 9 -12.37 -5.20 26.23
N PRO A 10 -12.61 -5.97 25.15
CA PRO A 10 -11.50 -6.56 24.46
C PRO A 10 -10.68 -5.36 23.99
N ILE A 11 -9.55 -5.15 24.67
CA ILE A 11 -8.51 -4.28 24.20
C ILE A 11 -8.13 -4.90 22.87
N VAL A 12 -8.68 -4.35 21.78
CA VAL A 12 -8.23 -4.54 20.41
C VAL A 12 -6.86 -3.87 20.38
N PHE A 13 -5.90 -4.50 21.05
CA PHE A 13 -4.50 -4.16 21.01
C PHE A 13 -4.16 -4.19 19.52
N LEU A 14 -3.98 -3.02 18.91
CA LEU A 14 -2.67 -2.41 18.72
C LEU A 14 -1.50 -3.41 18.58
N VAL A 15 -1.72 -4.58 17.98
CA VAL A 15 -0.67 -5.39 17.39
C VAL A 15 -0.46 -4.81 15.99
N CYS A 16 0.04 -3.57 15.99
CA CYS A 16 0.81 -3.05 14.89
C CYS A 16 1.81 -4.14 14.54
N CYS A 17 1.74 -4.66 13.31
CA CYS A 17 2.88 -5.34 12.71
C CYS A 17 4.08 -4.44 13.02
N ASN A 18 5.02 -4.94 13.82
CA ASN A 18 6.29 -4.27 14.00
C ASN A 18 6.78 -4.04 12.58
N ALA A 19 6.84 -2.78 12.14
CA ALA A 19 7.44 -2.45 10.87
C ALA A 19 8.80 -3.15 10.90
N MET A 20 8.95 -4.18 10.07
CA MET A 20 10.24 -4.78 9.88
C MET A 20 11.13 -3.63 9.37
N PRO A 21 12.43 -3.55 9.70
CA PRO A 21 13.25 -2.39 9.36
C PRO A 21 13.17 -1.94 7.90
N ASN A 22 12.70 -2.81 6.98
CA ASN A 22 12.56 -2.56 5.56
C ASN A 22 11.14 -2.85 4.98
N PHE A 23 10.04 -2.83 5.77
CA PHE A 23 8.67 -2.93 5.21
C PHE A 23 7.68 -2.01 5.94
N PRO A 24 6.72 -1.38 5.24
CA PRO A 24 5.76 -0.50 5.86
C PRO A 24 4.93 -1.11 6.99
N CYS A 25 4.55 -0.30 7.96
CA CYS A 25 3.52 -0.66 8.94
C CYS A 25 2.16 -0.86 8.25
N CYS A 26 1.16 -1.46 8.94
CA CYS A 26 -0.15 -1.72 8.32
C CYS A 26 -0.84 -0.47 7.73
N PRO A 27 -0.91 0.68 8.43
CA PRO A 27 -1.42 1.91 7.82
C PRO A 27 -0.63 2.33 6.58
N GLY A 28 0.70 2.23 6.62
CA GLY A 28 1.57 2.53 5.47
C GLY A 28 1.30 1.60 4.28
N SER A 29 1.17 0.29 4.51
CA SER A 29 0.81 -0.68 3.47
C SER A 29 -0.56 -0.38 2.85
N GLN A 30 -1.54 0.02 3.66
CA GLN A 30 -2.86 0.44 3.17
C GLN A 30 -2.79 1.71 2.33
N GLN A 31 -1.98 2.70 2.74
CA GLN A 31 -1.74 3.91 1.96
C GLN A 31 -1.09 3.58 0.61
N VAL A 32 -0.08 2.70 0.58
CA VAL A 32 0.56 2.25 -0.67
C VAL A 32 -0.46 1.62 -1.60
N VAL A 33 -1.26 0.67 -1.11
CA VAL A 33 -2.33 0.04 -1.91
C VAL A 33 -3.30 1.08 -2.47
N ALA A 34 -3.77 2.01 -1.64
CA ALA A 34 -4.76 3.01 -2.04
C ALA A 34 -4.21 4.04 -3.04
N VAL A 35 -2.94 4.42 -2.92
CA VAL A 35 -2.27 5.29 -3.89
C VAL A 35 -2.08 4.54 -5.21
N MET A 36 -1.50 3.33 -5.15
CA MET A 36 -1.15 2.58 -6.36
C MET A 36 -2.35 2.07 -7.15
N SER A 37 -3.51 1.85 -6.51
CA SER A 37 -4.73 1.49 -7.23
C SER A 37 -5.18 2.53 -8.26
N LYS A 38 -4.74 3.79 -8.13
CA LYS A 38 -5.06 4.87 -9.07
C LYS A 38 -4.24 4.82 -10.36
N TYR A 39 -3.12 4.08 -10.34
CA TYR A 39 -2.15 4.03 -11.42
C TYR A 39 -2.15 2.67 -12.14
N ILE A 40 -3.12 1.80 -11.86
CA ILE A 40 -3.32 0.57 -12.64
C ILE A 40 -3.66 0.96 -14.09
N ASP A 41 -3.18 0.18 -15.05
CA ASP A 41 -3.27 0.37 -16.50
C ASP A 41 -2.55 1.62 -17.03
N THR A 42 -1.58 2.16 -16.27
CA THR A 42 -0.85 3.40 -16.65
C THR A 42 0.32 3.12 -17.60
N PHE A 43 1.05 2.02 -17.40
CA PHE A 43 2.29 1.77 -18.13
C PHE A 43 2.10 0.80 -19.29
N SER A 44 2.59 1.18 -20.47
CA SER A 44 2.55 0.33 -21.66
C SER A 44 3.87 0.43 -22.44
N SER A 45 4.45 -0.72 -22.80
CA SER A 45 5.66 -0.75 -23.62
C SER A 45 5.44 -0.30 -25.06
N ALA A 46 4.20 -0.39 -25.54
CA ALA A 46 3.80 0.07 -26.86
C ALA A 46 3.85 1.60 -27.04
N ALA A 47 3.89 2.37 -25.94
CA ALA A 47 4.06 3.81 -26.00
C ALA A 47 5.47 4.20 -26.47
N ASP A 48 5.60 5.39 -27.06
CA ASP A 48 6.90 5.97 -27.39
C ASP A 48 7.65 6.40 -26.12
N GLU A 49 8.96 6.56 -26.25
CA GLU A 49 9.86 6.86 -25.15
C GLU A 49 9.49 8.17 -24.42
N SER A 50 9.18 9.24 -25.16
CA SER A 50 8.82 10.54 -24.57
C SER A 50 7.55 10.42 -23.74
N THR A 51 6.55 9.72 -24.26
CA THR A 51 5.29 9.45 -23.55
C THR A 51 5.56 8.65 -22.27
N VAL A 52 6.30 7.54 -22.36
CA VAL A 52 6.69 6.71 -21.21
C VAL A 52 7.36 7.54 -20.12
N CYS A 53 8.35 8.36 -20.49
CA CYS A 53 9.12 9.15 -19.53
C CYS A 53 8.27 10.24 -18.87
N SER A 54 7.42 10.91 -19.64
CA SER A 54 6.49 11.91 -19.09
C SER A 54 5.46 11.29 -18.13
N THR A 55 4.92 10.11 -18.48
CA THR A 55 4.01 9.33 -17.63
C THR A 55 4.69 8.87 -16.36
N ALA A 56 5.90 8.32 -16.45
CA ALA A 56 6.67 7.89 -15.29
C ALA A 56 6.91 9.06 -14.32
N LYS A 57 7.34 10.21 -14.84
CA LYS A 57 7.53 11.43 -14.03
C LYS A 57 6.23 11.86 -13.34
N SER A 58 5.15 12.01 -14.10
CA SER A 58 3.84 12.43 -13.57
C SER A 58 3.32 11.48 -12.49
N THR A 59 3.46 10.18 -12.71
CA THR A 59 3.09 9.14 -11.74
C THR A 59 3.91 9.24 -10.46
N VAL A 60 5.24 9.38 -10.55
CA VAL A 60 6.11 9.52 -9.38
C VAL A 60 5.80 10.81 -8.62
N ASP A 61 5.65 11.95 -9.31
CA ASP A 61 5.28 13.22 -8.68
C ASP A 61 3.92 13.10 -7.96
N GLY A 62 2.94 12.44 -8.57
CA GLY A 62 1.65 12.15 -7.97
C GLY A 62 1.76 11.26 -6.72
N ILE A 63 2.52 10.17 -6.77
CA ILE A 63 2.76 9.27 -5.63
C ILE A 63 3.42 10.03 -4.47
N LYS A 64 4.48 10.80 -4.75
CA LYS A 64 5.21 11.57 -3.74
C LYS A 64 4.31 12.62 -3.09
N ASN A 65 3.48 13.31 -3.88
CA ASN A 65 2.50 14.26 -3.37
C ASN A 65 1.45 13.60 -2.46
N GLU A 66 0.93 12.43 -2.85
CA GLU A 66 -0.05 11.73 -2.02
C GLU A 66 0.54 11.19 -0.72
N LEU A 67 1.74 10.59 -0.76
CA LEU A 67 2.38 10.00 0.42
C LEU A 67 2.91 11.05 1.40
N SER A 68 3.38 12.21 0.92
CA SER A 68 3.84 13.30 1.78
C SER A 68 2.72 13.98 2.57
N SER A 69 1.48 13.88 2.10
CA SER A 69 0.30 14.46 2.76
C SER A 69 -0.32 13.58 3.84
N ARG A 70 0.12 12.32 3.94
CA ARG A 70 -0.48 11.32 4.83
C ARG A 70 0.28 11.30 6.16
N GLY A 71 -0.46 11.02 7.24
CA GLY A 71 0.05 10.92 8.61
C GLY A 71 -0.51 9.65 9.28
N GLY A 72 0.19 9.11 10.28
CA GLY A 72 -0.27 7.92 11.02
C GLY A 72 0.71 6.75 11.11
N CYS A 73 1.91 6.84 10.50
CA CYS A 73 2.94 5.82 10.66
C CYS A 73 4.34 6.37 10.86
N GLN A 74 4.75 6.52 12.11
CA GLN A 74 6.05 7.07 12.50
C GLN A 74 7.25 6.19 12.10
N ASN A 75 7.03 4.88 11.87
CA ASN A 75 8.05 3.89 11.52
C ASN A 75 7.60 3.08 10.28
N GLY A 76 7.85 3.60 9.08
CA GLY A 76 7.73 2.87 7.81
C GLY A 76 6.58 3.29 6.88
N GLY A 77 5.89 4.40 7.12
CA GLY A 77 4.87 4.92 6.22
C GLY A 77 5.26 6.24 5.57
N GLU A 78 4.44 6.71 4.62
CA GLU A 78 4.46 8.10 4.12
C GLU A 78 5.79 8.45 3.43
N ALA A 79 6.39 9.59 3.79
CA ALA A 79 7.65 10.06 3.23
C ALA A 79 8.81 9.06 3.41
N GLN A 80 8.79 8.22 4.45
CA GLN A 80 9.85 7.23 4.67
C GLN A 80 9.89 6.14 3.57
N ILE A 81 8.73 5.80 2.98
CA ILE A 81 8.69 4.87 1.84
C ILE A 81 9.37 5.51 0.63
N VAL A 82 9.05 6.78 0.37
CA VAL A 82 9.66 7.57 -0.70
C VAL A 82 11.17 7.67 -0.51
N ASP A 83 11.60 8.04 0.70
CA ASP A 83 13.02 8.22 1.05
C ASP A 83 13.80 6.92 0.91
N GLU A 84 13.22 5.78 1.29
CA GLU A 84 13.87 4.46 1.19
C GLU A 84 14.05 4.01 -0.26
N ILE A 85 13.04 4.21 -1.11
CA ILE A 85 13.15 3.94 -2.56
C ILE A 85 14.20 4.85 -3.18
N ASP A 86 14.13 6.16 -2.89
CA ASP A 86 15.09 7.15 -3.38
C ASP A 86 16.52 6.80 -2.96
N ARG A 87 16.71 6.37 -1.72
CA ARG A 87 18.01 5.93 -1.18
C ARG A 87 18.53 4.70 -1.90
N GLN A 88 17.71 3.67 -2.13
CA GLN A 88 18.14 2.47 -2.83
C GLN A 88 18.48 2.76 -4.30
N LEU A 89 17.62 3.48 -5.02
CA LEU A 89 17.85 3.84 -6.42
C LEU A 89 19.13 4.66 -6.61
N LYS A 90 19.34 5.70 -5.79
CA LYS A 90 20.56 6.54 -5.87
C LYS A 90 21.83 5.76 -5.58
N ASN A 91 21.80 4.84 -4.61
CA ASN A 91 22.96 4.01 -4.26
C ASN A 91 23.29 2.98 -5.34
N ILE A 92 22.27 2.39 -5.98
CA ILE A 92 22.47 1.35 -7.00
C ILE A 92 22.89 1.98 -8.34
N ALA A 93 22.21 3.06 -8.74
CA ALA A 93 22.45 3.68 -10.03
C ALA A 93 23.77 4.48 -10.09
N LYS A 94 24.43 4.75 -8.95
CA LYS A 94 25.61 5.63 -8.84
C LYS A 94 25.43 6.97 -9.57
N MET A 95 24.20 7.42 -9.72
CA MET A 95 23.84 8.59 -10.53
C MET A 95 24.26 9.87 -9.81
N GLU A 96 25.22 10.60 -10.38
CA GLU A 96 25.14 12.06 -10.36
C GLU A 96 23.92 12.40 -11.23
N ILE A 97 22.78 12.69 -10.61
CA ILE A 97 21.49 12.87 -11.30
C ILE A 97 21.65 13.94 -12.41
N ASN A 98 21.89 13.48 -13.63
CA ASN A 98 21.80 14.28 -14.85
C ASN A 98 20.43 14.03 -15.48
N TYR A 99 19.96 15.00 -16.27
CA TYR A 99 18.60 15.05 -16.79
C TYR A 99 18.19 13.84 -17.68
N GLU A 100 19.16 13.13 -18.28
CA GLU A 100 18.91 11.90 -19.08
C GLU A 100 18.62 10.66 -18.21
N ASP A 101 18.97 10.69 -16.92
CA ASP A 101 18.78 9.59 -15.97
C ASP A 101 17.40 9.62 -15.29
N GLU A 102 16.60 10.67 -15.52
CA GLU A 102 15.34 10.90 -14.80
C GLU A 102 14.28 9.84 -15.16
N CYS A 103 14.27 9.36 -16.41
CA CYS A 103 13.28 8.40 -16.88
C CYS A 103 13.50 6.98 -16.33
N PRO A 104 14.71 6.37 -16.44
CA PRO A 104 15.01 5.09 -15.79
C PRO A 104 14.77 5.13 -14.28
N TYR A 105 15.15 6.23 -13.62
CA TYR A 105 14.90 6.43 -12.20
C TYR A 105 13.40 6.46 -11.87
N ASN A 106 12.59 7.23 -12.59
CA ASN A 106 11.15 7.32 -12.34
C ASN A 106 10.44 5.98 -12.60
N LEU A 107 10.86 5.25 -13.63
CA LEU A 107 10.38 3.88 -13.89
C LEU A 107 10.76 2.94 -12.74
N GLY A 108 12.01 2.99 -12.28
CA GLY A 108 12.46 2.22 -11.12
C GLY A 108 11.65 2.52 -9.85
N PHE A 109 11.37 3.80 -9.60
CA PHE A 109 10.55 4.23 -8.46
C PHE A 109 9.11 3.71 -8.58
N ALA A 110 8.45 3.94 -9.72
CA ALA A 110 7.08 3.49 -9.95
C ALA A 110 6.96 1.96 -9.80
N ARG A 111 7.93 1.22 -10.34
CA ARG A 111 7.99 -0.24 -10.22
C ARG A 111 8.13 -0.69 -8.76
N ALA A 112 9.03 -0.08 -8.00
CA ALA A 112 9.22 -0.37 -6.58
C ALA A 112 7.92 -0.18 -5.78
N MET A 113 7.15 0.85 -6.11
CA MET A 113 5.86 1.12 -5.48
C MET A 113 4.80 0.07 -5.83
N PHE A 114 4.75 -0.41 -7.09
CA PHE A 114 3.87 -1.52 -7.47
C PHE A 114 4.27 -2.84 -6.80
N ASP A 115 5.57 -3.16 -6.72
CA ASP A 115 6.05 -4.35 -6.01
C ASP A 115 5.67 -4.31 -4.52
N LEU A 116 5.79 -3.14 -3.89
CA LEU A 116 5.36 -2.91 -2.51
C LEU A 116 3.85 -3.07 -2.33
N ALA A 117 3.06 -2.54 -3.27
CA ALA A 117 1.60 -2.68 -3.28
C ALA A 117 1.16 -4.14 -3.46
N ALA A 118 1.81 -4.89 -4.35
CA ALA A 118 1.59 -6.32 -4.55
C ALA A 118 1.91 -7.12 -3.29
N ALA A 119 3.04 -6.83 -2.63
CA ALA A 119 3.42 -7.46 -1.36
C ALA A 119 2.40 -7.15 -0.26
N ALA A 120 1.92 -5.91 -0.16
CA ALA A 120 0.89 -5.51 0.79
C ALA A 120 -0.45 -6.22 0.53
N ALA A 121 -0.92 -6.25 -0.72
CA ALA A 121 -2.15 -6.94 -1.10
C ALA A 121 -2.07 -8.46 -0.87
N GLY A 122 -0.92 -9.07 -1.19
CA GLY A 122 -0.66 -10.48 -0.90
C GLY A 122 -0.62 -10.79 0.60
N HIS A 123 -0.19 -9.85 1.42
CA HIS A 123 -0.18 -9.97 2.87
C HIS A 123 -1.56 -9.76 3.51
N ALA A 124 -2.40 -8.91 2.92
CA ALA A 124 -3.75 -8.61 3.38
C ALA A 124 -4.65 -9.85 3.44
N GLY A 125 -4.43 -10.86 2.58
CA GLY A 125 -5.02 -12.19 2.76
C GLY A 125 -5.36 -12.91 1.46
N ASN A 126 -6.00 -14.08 1.60
CA ASN A 126 -6.34 -14.97 0.49
C ASN A 126 -7.74 -14.70 -0.11
N GLY A 127 -8.38 -13.58 0.23
CA GLY A 127 -9.65 -13.19 -0.38
C GLY A 127 -9.49 -12.93 -1.87
N THR A 128 -10.50 -13.27 -2.67
CA THR A 128 -10.45 -13.14 -4.15
C THR A 128 -10.18 -11.71 -4.60
N GLU A 129 -10.73 -10.71 -3.92
CA GLU A 129 -10.53 -9.29 -4.25
C GLU A 129 -9.07 -8.84 -4.00
N TRP A 130 -8.47 -9.27 -2.89
CA TRP A 130 -7.07 -8.99 -2.57
C TRP A 130 -6.12 -9.68 -3.55
N GLN A 131 -6.43 -10.92 -3.96
CA GLN A 131 -5.64 -11.64 -4.96
C GLN A 131 -5.76 -11.00 -6.34
N TYR A 132 -6.94 -10.54 -6.74
CA TYR A 132 -7.14 -9.83 -7.99
C TYR A 132 -6.29 -8.54 -8.03
N MET A 133 -6.36 -7.74 -6.98
CA MET A 133 -5.60 -6.48 -6.89
C MET A 133 -4.09 -6.71 -6.85
N LYS A 134 -3.63 -7.74 -6.14
CA LYS A 134 -2.23 -8.18 -6.17
C LYS A 134 -1.78 -8.45 -7.61
N VAL A 135 -2.55 -9.22 -8.37
CA VAL A 135 -2.22 -9.57 -9.76
C VAL A 135 -2.14 -8.31 -10.63
N GLN A 136 -3.04 -7.34 -10.45
CA GLN A 136 -2.97 -6.06 -11.18
C GLN A 136 -1.69 -5.29 -10.87
N PHE A 137 -1.27 -5.22 -9.61
CA PHE A 137 -0.01 -4.57 -9.24
C PHE A 137 1.22 -5.31 -9.80
N GLU A 138 1.22 -6.65 -9.77
CA GLU A 138 2.29 -7.45 -10.38
C GLU A 138 2.36 -7.24 -11.90
N GLN A 139 1.22 -7.09 -12.58
CA GLN A 139 1.14 -6.79 -14.00
C GLN A 139 1.75 -5.43 -14.34
N GLU A 140 1.44 -4.39 -13.57
CA GLU A 140 2.05 -3.06 -13.77
C GLU A 140 3.56 -3.08 -13.55
N SER A 141 4.05 -3.76 -12.50
CA SER A 141 5.49 -3.94 -12.28
C SER A 141 6.16 -4.65 -13.46
N GLN A 142 5.52 -5.68 -14.01
CA GLN A 142 6.02 -6.38 -15.20
C GLN A 142 5.98 -5.52 -16.46
N ALA A 143 4.96 -4.68 -16.65
CA ALA A 143 4.87 -3.73 -17.76
C ALA A 143 6.02 -2.71 -17.73
N ILE A 144 6.33 -2.16 -16.55
CA ILE A 144 7.48 -1.26 -16.37
C ILE A 144 8.81 -1.97 -16.67
N LYS A 145 8.96 -3.22 -16.23
CA LYS A 145 10.15 -4.02 -16.57
C LYS A 145 10.28 -4.27 -18.08
N ALA A 146 9.17 -4.54 -18.76
CA ALA A 146 9.15 -4.73 -20.21
C ALA A 146 9.50 -3.44 -20.96
N ILE A 147 9.01 -2.27 -20.51
CA ILE A 147 9.43 -0.95 -21.00
C ILE A 147 10.95 -0.81 -20.90
N GLY A 148 11.54 -1.13 -19.74
CA GLY A 148 12.98 -1.06 -19.54
C GLY A 148 13.76 -1.90 -20.56
N GLN A 149 13.29 -3.11 -20.83
CA GLN A 149 13.91 -3.99 -21.83
C GLN A 149 13.75 -3.46 -23.27
N GLU A 150 12.55 -3.00 -23.63
CA GLU A 150 12.23 -2.56 -24.99
C GLU A 150 12.94 -1.24 -25.35
N LYS A 151 13.02 -0.30 -24.40
CA LYS A 151 13.63 1.03 -24.58
C LYS A 151 15.09 1.10 -24.13
N ASN A 152 15.67 -0.04 -23.71
CA ASN A 152 17.04 -0.14 -23.21
C ASN A 152 17.34 0.80 -22.01
N PHE A 153 16.37 0.92 -21.10
CA PHE A 153 16.54 1.60 -19.82
C PHE A 153 16.92 0.63 -18.71
N GLU A 154 17.90 1.02 -17.89
CA GLU A 154 18.23 0.28 -16.66
C GLU A 154 17.20 0.59 -15.57
N VAL A 155 16.12 -0.18 -15.52
CA VAL A 155 15.11 -0.09 -14.46
C VAL A 155 15.58 -0.89 -13.25
N THR A 156 16.23 -0.20 -12.32
CA THR A 156 16.80 -0.77 -11.10
C THR A 156 15.76 -1.44 -10.20
N ASP A 157 16.12 -2.59 -9.63
CA ASP A 157 15.34 -3.28 -8.60
C ASP A 157 15.52 -2.64 -7.23
N VAL A 158 14.42 -2.33 -6.57
CA VAL A 158 14.39 -1.89 -5.16
C VAL A 158 13.81 -3.02 -4.34
N HIS A 159 14.45 -3.32 -3.21
CA HIS A 159 14.06 -4.44 -2.36
C HIS A 159 13.47 -3.96 -1.04
N PHE A 160 12.22 -4.35 -0.79
CA PHE A 160 11.60 -4.29 0.52
C PHE A 160 11.62 -5.68 1.16
N GLY A 161 11.67 -5.71 2.50
CA GLY A 161 11.54 -6.96 3.25
C GLY A 161 10.17 -7.61 3.03
N VAL A 162 10.00 -8.85 3.48
CA VAL A 162 8.70 -9.51 3.42
C VAL A 162 7.89 -9.12 4.65
N PRO A 163 6.59 -8.78 4.52
CA PRO A 163 5.76 -8.47 5.68
C PRO A 163 5.63 -9.69 6.61
N SER A 164 5.91 -9.48 7.89
CA SER A 164 5.84 -10.54 8.91
C SER A 164 4.39 -10.79 9.34
N LYS A 165 3.97 -12.06 9.41
CA LYS A 165 2.64 -12.44 9.93
C LYS A 165 2.59 -12.33 11.46
N GLY A 166 1.82 -11.37 11.97
CA GLY A 166 1.38 -11.39 13.38
C GLY A 166 0.19 -12.34 13.54
N VAL A 167 0.24 -13.23 14.55
CA VAL A 167 -0.76 -14.31 14.75
C VAL A 167 -2.21 -13.81 14.91
N SER A 168 -2.41 -12.53 15.25
CA SER A 168 -3.72 -11.92 15.49
C SER A 168 -4.08 -10.79 14.50
N ALA A 169 -3.18 -10.42 13.58
CA ALA A 169 -3.33 -9.21 12.74
C ALA A 169 -4.27 -9.39 11.53
N HIS A 170 -4.68 -10.63 11.21
CA HIS A 170 -5.33 -10.96 9.93
C HIS A 170 -6.77 -11.47 10.03
N GLN A 171 -7.39 -11.45 11.21
CA GLN A 171 -8.73 -12.03 11.35
C GLN A 171 -9.83 -11.19 10.69
N ASN A 172 -9.62 -9.88 10.53
CA ASN A 172 -10.59 -8.95 9.94
C ASN A 172 -9.89 -7.90 9.07
N VAL A 173 -9.23 -8.33 8.00
CA VAL A 173 -8.64 -7.38 7.04
C VAL A 173 -9.77 -6.73 6.24
N PRO A 174 -9.85 -5.39 6.18
CA PRO A 174 -10.89 -4.72 5.42
C PRO A 174 -10.85 -5.12 3.94
N SER A 175 -11.97 -4.98 3.23
CA SER A 175 -11.99 -5.17 1.78
C SER A 175 -11.07 -4.15 1.10
N PRO A 176 -10.55 -4.44 -0.11
CA PRO A 176 -9.75 -3.47 -0.85
C PRO A 176 -10.49 -2.15 -1.09
N SER A 177 -11.80 -2.21 -1.37
CA SER A 177 -12.64 -1.02 -1.54
C SER A 177 -12.69 -0.14 -0.28
N HIS A 178 -12.71 -0.74 0.92
CA HIS A 178 -12.65 0.00 2.17
C HIS A 178 -11.28 0.63 2.38
N VAL A 179 -10.20 -0.12 2.10
CA VAL A 179 -8.83 0.39 2.20
C VAL A 179 -8.58 1.55 1.24
N ILE A 180 -9.07 1.47 0.00
CA ILE A 180 -8.92 2.54 -0.99
C ILE A 180 -9.68 3.80 -0.55
N ALA A 181 -10.89 3.64 0.00
CA ALA A 181 -11.69 4.77 0.47
C ALA A 181 -11.14 5.41 1.75
N ASN A 182 -10.62 4.61 2.68
CA ASN A 182 -10.18 5.04 4.01
C ASN A 182 -8.83 4.44 4.40
N PRO A 183 -7.75 4.73 3.67
CA PRO A 183 -6.44 4.12 3.92
C PRO A 183 -5.88 4.52 5.28
N GLY A 184 -5.41 3.54 6.03
CA GLY A 184 -4.87 3.74 7.37
C GLY A 184 -5.92 3.85 8.47
N GLN A 185 -7.21 3.82 8.13
CA GLN A 185 -8.28 3.70 9.11
C GLN A 185 -8.62 2.22 9.32
N HIS A 186 -8.70 1.81 10.58
CA HIS A 186 -9.28 0.52 10.91
C HIS A 186 -10.78 0.57 10.65
N SER A 187 -11.35 -0.50 10.08
CA SER A 187 -12.81 -0.67 10.04
C SER A 187 -13.36 -0.54 11.46
N SER A 188 -14.00 0.58 11.79
CA SER A 188 -14.88 0.63 12.94
C SER A 188 -16.03 -0.31 12.62
N VAL A 189 -16.05 -1.49 13.24
CA VAL A 189 -17.25 -2.32 13.27
C VAL A 189 -18.38 -1.42 13.74
N GLY A 190 -19.38 -1.21 12.88
CA GLY A 190 -20.49 -0.31 13.15
C GLY A 190 -21.14 -0.65 14.48
N GLN A 191 -20.97 0.23 15.47
CA GLN A 191 -21.79 0.20 16.66
C GLN A 191 -23.15 0.82 16.31
N GLY A 192 -24.21 0.01 16.40
CA GLY A 192 -25.56 0.51 16.67
C GLY A 192 -26.56 0.46 15.53
N LYS A 193 -27.09 -0.73 15.23
CA LYS A 193 -28.55 -0.91 15.30
C LYS A 193 -28.82 -1.90 16.42
N LYS A 194 -29.24 -1.37 17.58
CA LYS A 194 -30.00 -2.17 18.52
C LYS A 194 -31.29 -2.52 17.79
N GLU A 195 -31.43 -3.77 17.38
CA GLU A 195 -32.77 -4.32 17.21
C GLU A 195 -33.42 -4.24 18.60
N GLU A 196 -34.44 -3.40 18.73
CA GLU A 196 -35.36 -3.48 19.86
C GLU A 196 -35.94 -4.90 19.86
N PRO A 197 -35.87 -5.65 20.98
CA PRO A 197 -36.64 -6.87 21.08
C PRO A 197 -38.12 -6.47 21.06
N LEU A 198 -38.87 -7.02 20.11
CA LEU A 198 -40.34 -7.04 20.14
C LEU A 198 -40.77 -7.60 21.51
N SER A 199 -41.26 -6.73 22.39
CA SER A 199 -42.07 -7.14 23.54
C SER A 199 -43.38 -7.67 22.98
N SER A 200 -43.60 -8.97 23.14
CA SER A 200 -44.89 -9.61 22.95
C SER A 200 -45.63 -9.64 24.29
N ASP A 201 -46.23 -8.51 24.66
CA ASP A 201 -47.27 -8.49 25.69
C ASP A 201 -48.63 -8.34 24.98
N PHE A 202 -49.26 -9.49 24.71
CA PHE A 202 -50.68 -9.57 24.40
C PHE A 202 -51.41 -9.90 25.71
N ASP A 203 -52.09 -8.92 26.29
CA ASP A 203 -53.18 -9.12 27.23
C ASP A 203 -54.20 -7.99 27.00
N PHE A 204 -55.29 -8.32 26.28
CA PHE A 204 -56.64 -7.75 26.44
C PHE A 204 -57.67 -8.71 25.86
#